data_AF-A0A1L3J9B8-F1
#
_entry.id   AF-A0A1L3J9B8-F1
#
_cell.length_a   1.000
_cell.length_b   1.000
_cell.length_c   1.000
_cell.angle_alpha   90.00
_cell.angle_beta   90.00
_cell.angle_gamma   90.00
#
_symmetry.space_group_name_H-M   'P 1'
#
loop_
_entity.id
_entity.type
_entity.pdbx_description
1 polymer ?
#
loop_
_entity_poly.entity_id
_entity_poly.type
_entity_poly.pdbx_seq_one_letter_code
_entity_poly.pdbx_strand_id
1 'polypeptide(L)'
;MWILFAALCVHNLEEAFTYGYYREQSIALTARFVGHNVSLPTPSIFILALIIVAILAAAATIWVCRGPFGPAKHHMVNCFAAILLVNLFIPHIPAAFLLNGYAPGVVTAILINLPVSIFVLRRANAVKYKSKNDY
;
A
#
# COMPACT_ATOMS: atom_id res chain seq x y z
N MET A 1 5.35 -8.27 -10.75
CA MET A 1 4.06 -8.06 -10.06
C MET A 1 3.98 -8.85 -8.75
N TRP A 2 4.37 -10.14 -8.72
CA TRP A 2 4.37 -10.94 -7.49
C TRP A 2 5.06 -10.29 -6.28
N ILE A 3 6.21 -9.63 -6.45
CA ILE A 3 6.90 -8.94 -5.35
C ILE A 3 6.08 -7.78 -4.76
N LEU A 4 5.33 -7.03 -5.60
CA LEU A 4 4.44 -5.96 -5.13
C LEU A 4 3.24 -6.53 -4.38
N PHE A 5 2.69 -7.65 -4.86
CA PHE A 5 1.62 -8.36 -4.17
C PHE A 5 2.07 -8.88 -2.81
N ALA A 6 3.23 -9.52 -2.73
CA ALA A 6 3.79 -9.98 -1.46
C ALA A 6 4.02 -8.82 -0.48
N ALA A 7 4.57 -7.70 -0.97
CA ALA A 7 4.76 -6.49 -0.17
C ALA A 7 3.43 -5.95 0.40
N LEU A 8 2.39 -5.86 -0.44
CA LEU A 8 1.04 -5.50 -0.02
C LEU A 8 0.50 -6.47 1.05
N CYS A 9 0.65 -7.79 0.87
CA CYS A 9 0.14 -8.75 1.84
C CYS A 9 0.80 -8.61 3.21
N VAL A 10 2.13 -8.43 3.23
CA VAL A 10 2.86 -8.20 4.49
C VAL A 10 2.41 -6.89 5.15
N HIS A 11 2.17 -5.86 4.35
CA HIS A 11 1.66 -4.58 4.83
C HIS A 11 0.24 -4.69 5.42
N ASN A 12 -0.70 -5.29 4.69
CA ASN A 12 -2.06 -5.54 5.17
C ASN A 12 -2.06 -6.40 6.45
N LEU A 13 -1.10 -7.31 6.59
CA LEU A 13 -0.98 -8.14 7.78
C LEU A 13 -0.59 -7.31 9.01
N GLU A 14 0.39 -6.40 8.88
CA GLU A 14 0.73 -5.46 9.93
C GLU A 14 -0.51 -4.62 10.31
N GLU A 15 -1.22 -4.09 9.33
CA GLU A 15 -2.43 -3.30 9.55
C GLU A 15 -3.50 -4.10 10.30
N ALA A 16 -3.77 -5.34 9.89
CA ALA A 16 -4.77 -6.19 10.52
C ALA A 16 -4.46 -6.46 12.00
N PHE A 17 -3.20 -6.70 12.34
CA PHE A 17 -2.79 -6.97 13.73
C PHE A 17 -2.81 -5.72 14.62
N THR A 18 -2.61 -4.53 14.06
CA THR A 18 -2.40 -3.31 14.83
C THR A 18 -3.56 -2.31 14.75
N TYR A 19 -4.57 -2.60 13.92
CA TYR A 19 -5.74 -1.74 13.73
C TYR A 19 -6.52 -1.47 15.02
N GLY A 20 -6.67 -2.47 15.90
CA GLY A 20 -7.41 -2.30 17.16
C GLY A 20 -6.82 -1.20 18.03
N TYR A 21 -5.50 -1.24 18.22
CA TYR A 21 -4.74 -0.22 18.95
C TYR A 21 -4.85 1.15 18.27
N TYR A 22 -4.64 1.22 16.96
CA TYR A 22 -4.77 2.47 16.20
C TYR A 22 -6.16 3.09 16.30
N ARG A 23 -7.21 2.27 16.26
CA ARG A 23 -8.59 2.72 16.33
C ARG A 23 -8.87 3.42 17.67
N GLU A 24 -8.44 2.83 18.78
CA GLU A 24 -8.60 3.42 20.11
C GLU A 24 -7.83 4.74 20.23
N GLN A 25 -6.58 4.76 19.79
CA GLN A 25 -5.76 5.98 19.84
C GLN A 25 -6.32 7.10 18.97
N SER A 26 -6.80 6.76 17.77
CA SER A 26 -7.37 7.72 16.84
C SER A 26 -8.67 8.32 17.38
N ILE A 27 -9.54 7.52 18.00
CA ILE A 27 -10.75 8.02 18.67
C ILE A 27 -10.37 8.99 19.79
N ALA A 28 -9.42 8.61 20.66
CA ALA A 28 -8.95 9.46 21.76
C ALA A 28 -8.32 10.77 21.27
N LEU A 29 -7.49 10.70 20.23
CA LEU A 29 -6.86 11.86 19.60
C LEU A 29 -7.92 12.82 19.04
N THR A 30 -8.90 12.30 18.31
CA THR A 30 -9.91 13.14 17.66
C THR A 30 -10.88 13.74 18.66
N ALA A 31 -11.25 13.00 19.70
CA ALA A 31 -12.04 13.54 20.81
C ALA A 31 -11.34 14.74 21.46
N ARG A 32 -10.01 14.68 21.62
CA ARG A 32 -9.21 15.75 22.19
C ARG A 32 -9.10 16.99 21.30
N PHE A 33 -8.96 16.84 19.99
CA PHE A 33 -8.67 17.95 19.08
C PHE A 33 -9.89 18.52 18.34
N VAL A 34 -10.91 17.71 18.09
CA VAL A 34 -12.09 18.07 17.29
C VAL A 34 -13.35 18.20 18.14
N GLY A 35 -13.33 17.71 19.39
CA GLY A 35 -14.47 17.78 20.31
C GLY A 35 -15.60 16.79 19.98
N HIS A 36 -15.39 15.90 18.99
CA HIS A 36 -16.35 14.88 18.58
C HIS A 36 -15.64 13.55 18.33
N ASN A 37 -16.31 12.44 18.66
CA ASN A 37 -15.82 11.10 18.34
C ASN A 37 -16.02 10.84 16.83
N VAL A 38 -14.94 10.54 16.13
CA VAL A 38 -15.03 9.97 14.78
C VAL A 38 -15.45 8.52 14.85
N SER A 39 -16.41 8.15 14.01
CA SER A 39 -16.80 6.76 13.81
C SER A 39 -15.78 6.09 12.89
N LEU A 40 -14.84 5.36 13.48
CA LEU A 40 -13.92 4.50 12.74
C LEU A 40 -14.56 3.12 12.53
N PRO A 41 -14.30 2.47 11.37
CA PRO A 41 -14.78 1.12 11.08
C PRO A 41 -14.54 0.14 12.23
N THR A 42 -15.42 -0.85 12.36
CA THR A 42 -15.16 -1.96 13.28
C THR A 42 -13.99 -2.79 12.74
N PRO A 43 -13.24 -3.51 13.61
CA PRO A 43 -12.16 -4.38 13.16
C PRO A 43 -12.57 -5.37 12.06
N SER A 44 -13.78 -5.94 12.14
CA SER A 44 -14.29 -6.86 11.13
C SER A 44 -14.49 -6.20 9.76
N ILE A 45 -15.02 -4.97 9.72
CA ILE A 45 -15.18 -4.22 8.46
C ILE A 45 -13.82 -3.87 7.88
N PHE A 46 -12.86 -3.47 8.73
CA PHE A 46 -11.51 -3.16 8.30
C PHE A 46 -10.81 -4.40 7.71
N ILE A 47 -10.86 -5.54 8.40
CA ILE A 47 -10.30 -6.81 7.90
C ILE A 47 -10.96 -7.22 6.58
N LEU A 48 -12.28 -7.09 6.46
CA LEU A 48 -12.99 -7.36 5.20
C LEU A 48 -12.45 -6.48 4.06
N ALA A 49 -12.23 -5.19 4.31
CA ALA A 49 -11.64 -4.29 3.31
C ALA A 49 -10.22 -4.73 2.90
N LEU A 50 -9.38 -5.13 3.85
CA LEU A 50 -8.03 -5.67 3.56
C LEU A 50 -8.07 -6.94 2.70
N ILE A 51 -9.02 -7.84 2.98
CA ILE A 51 -9.23 -9.07 2.20
C ILE A 51 -9.65 -8.73 0.77
N ILE A 52 -10.60 -7.80 0.60
CA ILE A 52 -11.06 -7.36 -0.73
C ILE A 52 -9.88 -6.77 -1.52
N VAL A 53 -9.10 -5.89 -0.90
CA VAL A 53 -7.89 -5.30 -1.52
C VAL A 53 -6.90 -6.39 -1.92
N ALA A 54 -6.65 -7.39 -1.06
CA ALA A 54 -5.76 -8.50 -1.37
C ALA A 54 -6.27 -9.35 -2.55
N ILE A 55 -7.58 -9.62 -2.63
CA ILE A 55 -8.19 -10.35 -3.76
C ILE A 55 -8.03 -9.58 -5.07
N LEU A 56 -8.33 -8.28 -5.06
CA LEU A 56 -8.17 -7.43 -6.25
C LEU A 56 -6.70 -7.37 -6.70
N ALA A 57 -5.78 -7.24 -5.75
CA ALA A 57 -4.35 -7.25 -6.03
C ALA A 57 -3.86 -8.61 -6.57
N ALA A 58 -4.37 -9.71 -6.05
CA ALA A 58 -4.09 -11.06 -6.56
C ALA A 58 -4.60 -11.23 -7.99
N ALA A 59 -5.83 -10.81 -8.27
CA ALA A 59 -6.42 -10.85 -9.61
C ALA A 59 -5.62 -10.01 -10.62
N ALA A 60 -5.25 -8.77 -10.25
CA ALA A 60 -4.38 -7.92 -11.06
C ALA A 60 -3.01 -8.56 -11.30
N THR A 61 -2.44 -9.20 -10.27
CA THR A 61 -1.15 -9.90 -10.37
C THR A 61 -1.21 -11.07 -11.34
N ILE A 62 -2.24 -11.92 -11.22
CA ILE A 62 -2.47 -13.05 -12.11
C ILE A 62 -2.63 -12.55 -13.56
N TRP A 63 -3.44 -11.52 -13.79
CA TRP A 63 -3.64 -10.94 -15.11
C TRP A 63 -2.35 -10.39 -15.73
N VAL A 64 -1.57 -9.61 -14.96
CA VAL A 64 -0.28 -9.07 -15.44
C VAL A 64 0.70 -10.19 -15.80
N CYS A 65 0.75 -11.27 -15.01
CA CYS A 65 1.68 -12.38 -15.18
C CYS A 65 1.30 -13.39 -16.27
N ARG A 66 0.12 -13.30 -16.89
CA ARG A 66 -0.35 -14.24 -17.93
C ARG A 66 -0.43 -13.62 -19.31
N GLY A 67 0.11 -14.27 -20.33
CA GLY A 67 0.03 -13.81 -21.73
C GLY A 67 0.93 -12.60 -22.04
N PRO A 68 0.83 -12.02 -23.24
CA PRO A 68 1.77 -11.00 -23.73
C PRO A 68 1.85 -9.77 -22.83
N PHE A 69 3.05 -9.24 -22.61
CA PHE A 69 3.27 -8.05 -21.77
C PHE A 69 3.17 -6.77 -22.60
N GLY A 70 1.98 -6.15 -22.61
CA GLY A 70 1.69 -4.92 -23.35
C GLY A 70 1.66 -3.64 -22.49
N PRO A 71 1.36 -2.48 -23.10
CA PRO A 71 1.33 -1.18 -22.44
C PRO A 71 0.40 -1.11 -21.22
N ALA A 72 -0.78 -1.74 -21.29
CA ALA A 72 -1.74 -1.76 -20.19
C ALA A 72 -1.18 -2.44 -18.93
N LYS A 73 -0.44 -3.56 -19.10
CA LYS A 73 0.20 -4.27 -17.98
C LYS A 73 1.38 -3.51 -17.43
N HIS A 74 2.16 -2.84 -18.29
CA HIS A 74 3.21 -1.92 -17.86
C HIS A 74 2.66 -0.79 -16.99
N HIS A 75 1.56 -0.16 -17.42
CA HIS A 75 0.89 0.87 -16.65
C HIS A 75 0.35 0.34 -15.33
N MET A 76 -0.28 -0.84 -15.32
CA MET A 76 -0.77 -1.48 -14.08
C MET A 76 0.36 -1.71 -13.06
N VAL A 77 1.52 -2.23 -13.49
CA VAL A 77 2.68 -2.42 -12.60
C VAL A 77 3.15 -1.10 -11.99
N ASN A 78 3.25 -0.06 -12.82
CA ASN A 78 3.65 1.27 -12.37
C ASN A 78 2.63 1.88 -11.40
N CYS A 79 1.34 1.79 -11.71
CA CYS A 79 0.27 2.29 -10.86
C CYS A 79 0.24 1.57 -9.52
N PHE A 80 0.39 0.24 -9.51
CA PHE A 80 0.42 -0.52 -8.27
C PHE A 80 1.61 -0.08 -7.39
N ALA A 81 2.81 -0.01 -7.95
CA ALA A 81 3.99 0.46 -7.20
C ALA A 81 3.80 1.91 -6.68
N ALA A 82 3.23 2.79 -7.50
CA ALA A 82 2.94 4.17 -7.11
C ALA A 82 1.90 4.25 -5.98
N ILE A 83 0.82 3.46 -6.03
CA ILE A 83 -0.19 3.40 -4.97
C ILE A 83 0.45 3.01 -3.64
N LEU A 84 1.34 2.02 -3.61
CA LEU A 84 2.05 1.64 -2.38
C LEU A 84 2.93 2.77 -1.82
N LEU A 85 3.55 3.57 -2.68
CA LEU A 85 4.31 4.76 -2.25
C LEU A 85 3.39 5.86 -1.73
N VAL A 86 2.32 6.16 -2.46
CA VAL A 86 1.31 7.15 -2.05
C VAL A 86 0.71 6.76 -0.70
N ASN A 87 0.44 5.47 -0.49
CA ASN A 87 -0.05 4.94 0.78
C ASN A 87 0.95 5.20 1.92
N LEU A 88 2.26 5.05 1.69
CA LEU A 88 3.25 5.44 2.70
C LEU A 88 3.18 6.94 3.04
N PHE A 89 3.23 7.81 2.03
CA PHE A 89 3.43 9.25 2.25
C PHE A 89 2.18 10.03 2.65
N ILE A 90 0.98 9.58 2.24
CA ILE A 90 -0.26 10.33 2.50
C ILE A 90 -0.91 9.92 3.82
N PRO A 91 -1.28 8.64 4.07
CA PRO A 91 -1.84 8.25 5.35
C PRO A 91 -0.79 7.88 6.41
N HIS A 92 0.18 6.99 6.12
CA HIS A 92 0.97 6.36 7.20
C HIS A 92 1.98 7.30 7.86
N ILE A 93 2.77 8.06 7.10
CA ILE A 93 3.74 8.99 7.67
C ILE A 93 3.03 10.07 8.52
N PRO A 94 1.99 10.78 8.01
CA PRO A 94 1.27 11.73 8.83
C PRO A 94 0.60 11.12 10.06
N ALA A 95 -0.03 9.94 9.93
CA ALA A 95 -0.63 9.25 11.07
C ALA A 95 0.42 8.89 12.13
N ALA A 96 1.60 8.40 11.73
CA ALA A 96 2.67 8.08 12.65
C ALA A 96 3.17 9.33 13.40
N PHE A 97 3.27 10.49 12.73
CA PHE A 97 3.61 11.74 13.41
C PHE A 97 2.55 12.16 14.44
N LEU A 98 1.26 12.04 14.09
CA LEU A 98 0.15 12.40 14.97
C LEU A 98 -0.02 11.43 16.17
N LEU A 99 0.39 10.17 16.01
CA LEU A 99 0.26 9.11 17.01
C LEU A 99 1.57 8.80 17.74
N ASN A 100 2.50 9.76 17.80
CA ASN A 100 3.78 9.67 18.54
C ASN A 100 4.70 8.53 18.08
N GLY A 101 4.80 8.30 16.77
CA GLY A 101 5.84 7.49 16.15
C GLY A 101 5.39 6.16 15.57
N TYR A 102 4.11 5.78 15.72
CA TYR A 102 3.61 4.54 15.12
C TYR A 102 2.20 4.70 14.53
N ALA A 103 2.02 4.19 13.33
CA ALA A 103 0.70 3.95 12.73
C ALA A 103 0.72 2.56 12.07
N PRO A 104 -0.41 1.82 12.06
CA PRO A 104 -0.52 0.54 11.38
C PRO A 104 0.01 0.63 9.96
N GLY A 105 0.85 -0.32 9.57
CA GLY A 105 1.42 -0.38 8.22
C GLY A 105 2.66 0.49 8.01
N VAL A 106 3.02 1.40 8.91
CA VAL A 106 4.17 2.32 8.69
C VAL A 106 5.50 1.58 8.63
N VAL A 107 5.69 0.53 9.43
CA VAL A 107 6.95 -0.21 9.49
C VAL A 107 7.18 -0.96 8.18
N THR A 108 6.19 -1.74 7.76
CA THR A 108 6.25 -2.45 6.47
C THR A 108 6.24 -1.49 5.28
N ALA A 109 5.56 -0.35 5.37
CA ALA A 109 5.57 0.62 4.30
C ALA A 109 6.96 1.22 4.07
N ILE A 110 7.71 1.53 5.14
CA ILE A 110 9.08 2.05 5.05
C ILE A 110 10.08 0.95 4.69
N LEU A 111 10.02 -0.20 5.36
CA LEU A 111 11.04 -1.25 5.23
C LEU A 111 10.84 -2.14 4.01
N ILE A 112 9.62 -2.23 3.47
CA ILE A 112 9.28 -3.15 2.38
C ILE A 112 8.67 -2.41 1.19
N ASN A 113 7.53 -1.72 1.36
CA ASN A 113 6.83 -1.13 0.22
C ASN A 113 7.67 -0.06 -0.48
N LEU A 114 8.34 0.81 0.28
CA LEU A 114 9.21 1.86 -0.26
C LEU A 114 10.35 1.29 -1.13
N PRO A 115 11.25 0.42 -0.63
CA PRO A 115 12.34 -0.11 -1.44
C PRO A 115 11.83 -0.96 -2.61
N VAL A 116 10.80 -1.79 -2.40
CA VAL A 116 10.23 -2.63 -3.47
C VAL A 116 9.62 -1.77 -4.58
N SER A 117 8.82 -0.76 -4.23
CA SER A 117 8.18 0.11 -5.21
C SER A 117 9.19 0.94 -5.99
N ILE A 118 10.21 1.50 -5.32
CA ILE A 118 11.30 2.21 -6.00
C ILE A 118 12.03 1.27 -6.97
N PHE A 119 12.38 0.06 -6.51
CA PHE A 119 13.06 -0.92 -7.35
C PHE A 119 12.23 -1.27 -8.60
N VAL A 120 10.94 -1.56 -8.42
CA VAL A 120 10.05 -1.92 -9.53
C VAL A 120 9.87 -0.77 -10.51
N LEU A 121 9.64 0.46 -10.03
CA LEU A 121 9.50 1.63 -10.89
C LEU A 121 10.77 1.90 -11.71
N ARG A 122 11.95 1.78 -11.09
CA ARG A 122 13.23 1.93 -11.81
C ARG A 122 13.39 0.84 -12.87
N ARG A 123 13.14 -0.42 -12.51
CA ARG A 123 13.32 -1.56 -13.42
C ARG A 123 12.31 -1.55 -14.58
N ALA A 124 11.04 -1.25 -14.29
CA ALA A 124 9.97 -1.23 -15.29
C ALA A 124 10.15 -0.12 -16.32
N ASN A 125 10.76 1.01 -15.94
CA ASN A 125 10.98 2.14 -16.85
C ASN A 125 12.35 2.13 -17.52
N ALA A 126 13.36 1.47 -16.95
CA ALA A 126 14.66 1.26 -17.60
C ALA A 126 14.55 0.44 -18.90
N VAL A 127 13.58 -0.47 -19.00
CA VAL A 127 13.37 -1.29 -20.21
C VAL A 127 12.85 -0.45 -21.39
N LYS A 128 12.04 0.58 -21.13
CA LYS A 128 11.55 1.51 -22.17
C LYS A 128 12.65 2.39 -22.76
N TYR A 129 13.69 2.70 -21.98
CA TYR A 129 14.80 3.54 -22.45
C TYR A 129 15.65 2.81 -23.52
N LYS A 130 15.77 1.48 -23.45
CA LYS A 130 16.50 0.72 -24.47
C LYS A 130 15.77 0.57 -25.80
N SER A 131 14.44 0.49 -25.83
CA SER A 131 13.73 0.27 -27.10
C SER A 131 13.55 1.53 -27.97
N LYS A 132 14.00 2.71 -27.52
CA LYS A 132 13.89 3.97 -28.27
C LYS A 132 15.21 4.47 -28.88
N ASN A 133 16.35 3.82 -28.57
CA ASN A 133 17.67 4.25 -29.03
C ASN A 133 18.39 3.25 -29.97
N ASP A 134 17.71 2.18 -30.40
CA ASP A 134 18.32 1.10 -31.20
C ASP A 134 17.75 0.99 -32.64
N TYR A 135 17.30 2.10 -33.25
CA TYR A 135 16.92 2.15 -34.67
C TYR A 135 17.38 3.44 -35.34
#